data_AF-A0A4Q3S9R0-F1
#
_entry.id   AF-A0A4Q3S9R0-F1
#
_cell.length_a   1.000
_cell.length_b   1.000
_cell.length_c   1.000
_cell.angle_alpha   90.00
_cell.angle_beta   90.00
_cell.angle_gamma   90.00
#
_symmetry.space_group_name_H-M   'P 1'
#
loop_
_entity.id
_entity.type
_entity.pdbx_description
1 polymer ?
#
loop_
_entity_poly.entity_id
_entity_poly.type
_entity_poly.pdbx_seq_one_letter_code
_entity_poly.pdbx_strand_id
1 'polypeptide(L)'
;SFGKGRTGSPALMKAYGEAFGFGVSVAEAVGAEDGDEGKFSSTGVRDALRDGHPGQAAAILGRPFAIEGVVRRGQQLGRQLGFPTANVFMADYVTPRLGVYATRTRLPDGRLLPGVANIGNNPTTGEVETRLEVWIFDFDEDLYGQVIETQLIGFLRPEEKFDSIELMVEQIHRDEAAARQILLRP
;
A
#
# COMPACT_ATOMS: atom_id res chain seq x y z
N SER A 1 12.13 23.41 7.26
CA SER A 1 12.65 24.30 8.31
C SER A 1 13.39 23.48 9.35
N PHE A 2 14.23 24.10 10.18
CA PHE A 2 15.01 23.42 11.23
C PHE A 2 15.15 24.30 12.47
N GLY A 3 15.79 23.78 13.53
CA GLY A 3 16.07 24.53 14.76
C GLY A 3 14.85 24.70 15.68
N LYS A 4 15.10 25.23 16.88
CA LYS A 4 14.06 25.48 17.89
C LYS A 4 13.00 26.43 17.33
N GLY A 5 11.74 26.00 17.34
CA GLY A 5 10.62 26.80 16.85
C GLY A 5 10.53 26.91 15.32
N ARG A 6 11.18 26.02 14.55
CA ARG A 6 11.13 26.01 13.06
C ARG A 6 11.66 27.30 12.42
N THR A 7 12.50 28.06 13.11
CA THR A 7 13.04 29.35 12.66
C THR A 7 14.11 29.22 11.56
N GLY A 8 14.71 28.04 11.41
CA GLY A 8 15.68 27.76 10.36
C GLY A 8 15.04 27.60 8.99
N SER A 9 15.66 28.21 7.98
CA SER A 9 15.23 28.20 6.58
C SER A 9 16.39 27.84 5.64
N PRO A 10 16.13 27.49 4.37
CA PRO A 10 17.21 27.29 3.38
C PRO A 10 18.12 28.52 3.23
N ALA A 11 17.56 29.72 3.35
CA ALA A 11 18.34 30.97 3.35
C ALA A 11 19.29 31.06 4.56
N LEU A 12 18.82 30.69 5.76
CA LEU A 12 19.66 30.65 6.96
C LEU A 12 20.77 29.60 6.82
N MET A 13 20.48 28.45 6.19
CA MET A 13 21.49 27.42 5.94
C MET A 13 22.59 27.92 5.00
N LYS A 14 22.24 28.68 3.94
CA LYS A 14 23.23 29.32 3.06
C LYS A 14 24.15 30.28 3.82
N ALA A 15 23.58 31.12 4.69
CA ALA A 15 24.36 32.02 5.53
C ALA A 15 25.33 31.27 6.47
N TYR A 16 24.91 30.13 7.02
CA TYR A 16 25.81 29.26 7.78
C TYR A 16 26.91 28.63 6.92
N GLY A 17 26.59 28.24 5.69
CA GLY A 17 27.58 27.74 4.74
C GLY A 17 28.70 28.76 4.48
N GLU A 18 28.32 30.02 4.25
CA GLU A 18 29.27 31.13 4.08
C GLU A 18 30.13 31.37 5.33
N ALA A 19 29.50 31.35 6.52
CA ALA A 19 30.19 31.64 7.78
C ALA A 19 31.14 30.51 8.24
N PHE A 20 30.79 29.26 7.96
CA PHE A 20 31.51 28.08 8.48
C PHE A 20 32.25 27.27 7.40
N GLY A 21 32.25 27.72 6.15
CA GLY A 21 33.08 27.16 5.08
C GLY A 21 32.54 25.86 4.46
N PHE A 22 31.21 25.70 4.33
CA PHE A 22 30.60 24.56 3.65
C PHE A 22 29.63 25.00 2.53
N GLY A 23 29.55 24.18 1.48
CA GLY A 23 28.64 24.43 0.35
C GLY A 23 27.19 24.05 0.68
N VAL A 24 26.24 24.84 0.16
CA VAL A 24 24.80 24.57 0.31
C VAL A 24 24.13 24.56 -1.06
N SER A 25 23.57 23.42 -1.42
CA SER A 25 22.70 23.26 -2.59
C SER A 25 21.27 23.04 -2.12
N VAL A 26 20.34 23.87 -2.59
CA VAL A 26 18.91 23.74 -2.29
C VAL A 26 18.24 23.15 -3.51
N ALA A 27 17.72 21.93 -3.39
CA ALA A 27 16.89 21.33 -4.41
C ALA A 27 15.50 21.99 -4.38
N GLU A 28 14.98 22.33 -5.56
CA GLU A 28 13.62 22.82 -5.70
C GLU A 28 12.63 21.67 -5.53
N ALA A 29 11.44 21.97 -5.01
CA ALA A 29 10.39 20.99 -4.87
C ALA A 29 9.84 20.62 -6.26
N VAL A 30 9.88 19.33 -6.60
CA VAL A 30 9.35 18.80 -7.87
C VAL A 30 7.82 18.73 -7.82
N GLY A 31 7.17 19.02 -8.95
CA GLY A 31 5.69 19.03 -9.07
C GLY A 31 5.02 20.30 -8.54
N ALA A 32 5.80 21.28 -8.07
CA ALA A 32 5.27 22.54 -7.52
C ALA A 32 4.66 23.50 -8.57
N GLU A 33 4.76 23.19 -9.87
CA GLU A 33 4.22 24.01 -10.96
C GLU A 33 2.69 24.07 -10.95
N ASP A 34 2.02 23.00 -10.47
CA ASP A 34 0.56 22.93 -10.31
C ASP A 34 0.09 23.39 -8.90
N GLY A 35 0.94 24.11 -8.16
CA GLY A 35 0.64 24.56 -6.79
C GLY A 35 0.96 23.51 -5.71
N ASP A 36 0.45 23.71 -4.49
CA ASP A 36 0.74 22.81 -3.35
C ASP A 36 0.17 21.39 -3.55
N GLU A 37 -0.91 21.25 -4.34
CA GLU A 37 -1.55 19.97 -4.68
C GLU A 37 -0.73 19.12 -5.66
N GLY A 38 0.06 19.74 -6.54
CA GLY A 38 0.95 19.03 -7.47
C GLY A 38 2.28 18.58 -6.86
N LYS A 39 2.63 19.06 -5.66
CA LYS A 39 3.92 18.76 -5.04
C LYS A 39 4.04 17.28 -4.70
N PHE A 40 5.12 16.67 -5.21
CA PHE A 40 5.51 15.34 -4.79
C PHE A 40 5.93 15.36 -3.32
N SER A 41 5.02 14.93 -2.45
CA SER A 41 5.17 15.04 -1.00
C SER A 41 4.66 13.79 -0.29
N SER A 42 5.22 13.49 0.88
CA SER A 42 4.74 12.39 1.72
C SER A 42 3.29 12.60 2.18
N THR A 43 2.80 13.85 2.24
CA THR A 43 1.40 14.15 2.53
C THR A 43 0.51 13.69 1.37
N GLY A 44 0.83 14.12 0.14
CA GLY A 44 0.08 13.71 -1.05
C GLY A 44 0.01 12.19 -1.24
N VAL A 45 1.11 11.48 -0.99
CA VAL A 45 1.12 10.00 -1.01
C VAL A 45 0.14 9.42 0.02
N ARG A 46 0.17 9.90 1.26
CA ARG A 46 -0.70 9.38 2.34
C ARG A 46 -2.16 9.68 2.05
N ASP A 47 -2.48 10.87 1.56
CA ASP A 47 -3.86 11.28 1.27
C ASP A 47 -4.41 10.46 0.09
N ALA A 48 -3.63 10.31 -0.99
CA ALA A 48 -4.00 9.43 -2.11
C ALA A 48 -4.27 7.99 -1.66
N LEU A 49 -3.44 7.42 -0.78
CA LEU A 49 -3.67 6.07 -0.24
C LEU A 49 -4.92 5.98 0.64
N ARG A 50 -5.17 6.97 1.50
CA ARG A 50 -6.34 7.04 2.38
C ARG A 50 -7.65 7.20 1.62
N ASP A 51 -7.60 7.85 0.47
CA ASP A 51 -8.78 8.06 -0.39
C ASP A 51 -9.04 6.88 -1.34
N GLY A 52 -8.12 5.92 -1.43
CA GLY A 52 -8.23 4.74 -2.30
C GLY A 52 -7.72 4.99 -3.72
N HIS A 53 -6.73 5.86 -3.89
CA HIS A 53 -6.10 6.20 -5.17
C HIS A 53 -4.63 5.71 -5.25
N PRO A 54 -4.35 4.40 -5.21
CA PRO A 54 -2.98 3.88 -5.24
C PRO A 54 -2.21 4.26 -6.51
N GLY A 55 -2.88 4.48 -7.64
CA GLY A 55 -2.26 4.98 -8.88
C GLY A 55 -1.72 6.41 -8.76
N GLN A 56 -2.42 7.30 -8.05
CA GLN A 56 -1.92 8.65 -7.78
C GLN A 56 -0.72 8.62 -6.83
N ALA A 57 -0.80 7.78 -5.78
CA ALA A 57 0.34 7.54 -4.90
C ALA A 57 1.56 7.02 -5.69
N ALA A 58 1.34 6.11 -6.65
CA ALA A 58 2.40 5.58 -7.49
C ALA A 58 3.03 6.64 -8.40
N ALA A 59 2.23 7.56 -8.96
CA ALA A 59 2.72 8.67 -9.77
C ALA A 59 3.65 9.61 -8.97
N ILE A 60 3.32 9.85 -7.69
CA ILE A 60 4.16 10.65 -6.80
C ILE A 60 5.44 9.89 -6.40
N LEU A 61 5.33 8.59 -6.13
CA LEU A 61 6.45 7.75 -5.66
C LEU A 61 7.40 7.31 -6.78
N GLY A 62 6.97 7.38 -8.04
CA GLY A 62 7.64 6.78 -9.19
C GLY A 62 7.57 5.24 -9.22
N ARG A 63 6.78 4.63 -8.33
CA ARG A 63 6.55 3.18 -8.23
C ARG A 63 5.28 2.89 -7.42
N PRO A 64 4.64 1.71 -7.58
CA PRO A 64 3.52 1.33 -6.72
C PRO A 64 3.89 1.36 -5.24
N PHE A 65 2.94 1.79 -4.40
CA PHE A 65 3.08 1.62 -2.96
C PHE A 65 3.01 0.13 -2.63
N ALA A 66 3.91 -0.33 -1.77
CA ALA A 66 4.03 -1.73 -1.40
C ALA A 66 4.07 -1.90 0.10
N ILE A 67 3.44 -2.98 0.57
CA ILE A 67 3.45 -3.41 1.96
C ILE A 67 4.30 -4.67 2.03
N GLU A 68 5.40 -4.61 2.76
CA GLU A 68 6.25 -5.76 3.04
C GLU A 68 5.97 -6.31 4.44
N GLY A 69 5.88 -7.64 4.56
CA GLY A 69 5.78 -8.28 5.86
C GLY A 69 5.80 -9.80 5.83
N VAL A 70 5.91 -10.39 7.02
CA VAL A 70 5.95 -11.84 7.22
C VAL A 70 4.55 -12.42 7.11
N VAL A 71 4.38 -13.44 6.27
CA VAL A 71 3.13 -14.19 6.14
C VAL A 71 2.87 -15.00 7.41
N ARG A 72 1.73 -14.75 8.04
CA ARG A 72 1.25 -15.47 9.24
C ARG A 72 0.07 -16.37 8.90
N ARG A 73 -0.21 -17.30 9.81
CA ARG A 73 -1.41 -18.14 9.74
C ARG A 73 -2.63 -17.32 10.18
N GLY A 74 -3.62 -17.18 9.29
CA GLY A 74 -4.94 -16.62 9.59
C GLY A 74 -5.97 -17.70 9.96
N GLN A 75 -7.26 -17.38 9.88
CA GLN A 75 -8.37 -18.30 10.21
C GLN A 75 -8.58 -19.43 9.17
N GLN A 76 -7.85 -19.39 8.04
CA GLN A 76 -7.88 -20.39 6.96
C GLN A 76 -9.25 -20.62 6.30
N LEU A 77 -10.24 -19.75 6.55
CA LEU A 77 -11.57 -19.85 5.94
C LEU A 77 -11.50 -19.75 4.41
N GLY A 78 -10.70 -18.83 3.87
CA GLY A 78 -10.52 -18.67 2.42
C GLY A 78 -10.03 -19.96 1.74
N ARG A 79 -9.17 -20.74 2.40
CA ARG A 79 -8.68 -22.02 1.86
C ARG A 79 -9.79 -23.04 1.67
N GLN A 80 -10.79 -23.06 2.56
CA GLN A 80 -11.94 -23.96 2.44
C GLN A 80 -12.88 -23.55 1.30
N LEU A 81 -12.87 -22.26 0.93
CA LEU A 81 -13.69 -21.66 -0.12
C LEU A 81 -12.99 -21.59 -1.49
N GLY A 82 -11.73 -22.04 -1.59
CA GLY A 82 -10.95 -22.03 -2.84
C GLY A 82 -10.06 -20.80 -3.05
N PHE A 83 -9.95 -19.91 -2.06
CA PHE A 83 -9.21 -18.65 -2.11
C PHE A 83 -8.17 -18.59 -0.98
N PRO A 84 -7.04 -19.32 -1.07
CA PRO A 84 -6.04 -19.32 0.00
C PRO A 84 -5.43 -17.93 0.15
N THR A 85 -5.55 -17.32 1.34
CA THR A 85 -5.00 -16.00 1.64
C THR A 85 -3.75 -16.05 2.51
N ALA A 86 -2.71 -15.34 2.08
CA ALA A 86 -1.56 -15.00 2.90
C ALA A 86 -1.93 -13.79 3.78
N ASN A 87 -1.78 -13.93 5.10
CA ASN A 87 -2.10 -12.87 6.05
C ASN A 87 -0.83 -12.13 6.44
N VAL A 88 -0.76 -10.83 6.19
CA VAL A 88 0.38 -9.97 6.49
C VAL A 88 -0.04 -8.86 7.44
N PHE A 89 0.77 -8.66 8.48
CA PHE A 89 0.56 -7.56 9.43
C PHE A 89 1.06 -6.25 8.85
N MET A 90 0.20 -5.25 8.86
CA MET A 90 0.59 -3.89 8.55
C MET A 90 1.20 -3.30 9.81
N ALA A 91 2.54 -3.20 9.83
CA ALA A 91 3.29 -2.53 10.91
C ALA A 91 3.07 -1.00 10.84
N ASP A 92 4.13 -0.19 10.90
CA ASP A 92 4.05 1.29 10.90
C ASP A 92 3.70 1.92 9.53
N TYR A 93 3.09 1.14 8.62
CA TYR A 93 2.64 1.66 7.33
C TYR A 93 1.48 2.64 7.51
N VAL A 94 1.38 3.62 6.62
CA VAL A 94 0.13 4.36 6.46
C VAL A 94 -0.96 3.36 6.11
N THR A 95 -2.05 3.34 6.87
CA THR A 95 -3.23 2.56 6.54
C THR A 95 -3.91 3.17 5.30
N PRO A 96 -3.92 2.49 4.15
CA PRO A 96 -4.69 2.92 2.99
C PRO A 96 -6.18 2.80 3.30
N ARG A 97 -7.02 3.25 2.36
CA ARG A 97 -8.46 3.02 2.45
C ARG A 97 -8.76 1.53 2.69
N LEU A 98 -9.63 1.22 3.64
CA LEU A 98 -10.04 -0.16 3.85
C LEU A 98 -10.86 -0.67 2.65
N GLY A 99 -10.61 -1.91 2.27
CA GLY A 99 -11.29 -2.54 1.14
C GLY A 99 -10.36 -3.42 0.29
N VAL A 100 -10.85 -3.73 -0.91
CA VAL A 100 -10.26 -4.71 -1.81
C VAL A 100 -9.45 -4.02 -2.90
N TYR A 101 -8.27 -4.57 -3.19
CA TYR A 101 -7.30 -4.05 -4.14
C TYR A 101 -6.84 -5.10 -5.14
N ALA A 102 -6.63 -4.70 -6.39
CA ALA A 102 -5.79 -5.44 -7.33
C ALA A 102 -4.32 -5.26 -6.93
N THR A 103 -3.57 -6.36 -6.87
CA THR A 103 -2.20 -6.36 -6.36
C THR A 103 -1.21 -7.12 -7.23
N ARG A 104 0.08 -6.81 -7.06
CA ARG A 104 1.20 -7.66 -7.50
C ARG A 104 2.04 -8.00 -6.28
N THR A 105 2.28 -9.27 -6.03
CA THR A 105 3.05 -9.73 -4.86
C THR A 105 4.38 -10.31 -5.29
N ARG A 106 5.47 -9.74 -4.75
CA ARG A 106 6.82 -10.23 -4.91
C ARG A 106 7.12 -11.29 -3.86
N LEU A 107 7.54 -12.46 -4.32
CA LEU A 107 7.97 -13.58 -3.50
C LEU A 107 9.48 -13.52 -3.19
N PRO A 108 9.99 -14.25 -2.18
CA PRO A 108 11.42 -14.27 -1.86
C PRO A 108 12.34 -14.72 -2.99
N ASP A 109 11.83 -15.56 -3.90
CA ASP A 109 12.55 -16.02 -5.08
C ASP A 109 12.55 -15.01 -6.25
N GLY A 110 11.91 -13.85 -6.06
CA GLY A 110 11.85 -12.76 -7.03
C GLY A 110 10.67 -12.82 -7.99
N ARG A 111 9.86 -13.89 -8.01
CA ARG A 111 8.61 -13.93 -8.80
C ARG A 111 7.69 -12.79 -8.39
N LEU A 112 7.02 -12.18 -9.36
CA LEU A 112 6.02 -11.14 -9.16
C LEU A 112 4.69 -11.65 -9.70
N LEU A 113 3.76 -11.99 -8.81
CA LEU A 113 2.51 -12.67 -9.15
C LEU A 113 1.30 -11.75 -8.95
N PRO A 114 0.29 -11.81 -9.85
CA PRO A 114 -0.92 -11.03 -9.70
C PRO A 114 -1.80 -11.59 -8.57
N GLY A 115 -2.63 -10.74 -8.00
CA GLY A 115 -3.57 -11.15 -6.97
C GLY A 115 -4.61 -10.09 -6.63
N VAL A 116 -5.36 -10.41 -5.59
CA VAL A 116 -6.27 -9.49 -4.91
C VAL A 116 -5.89 -9.44 -3.44
N ALA A 117 -6.03 -8.28 -2.80
CA ALA A 117 -5.85 -8.18 -1.36
C ALA A 117 -6.98 -7.40 -0.70
N ASN A 118 -7.40 -7.84 0.48
CA ASN A 118 -8.23 -7.05 1.38
C ASN A 118 -7.36 -6.36 2.42
N ILE A 119 -7.57 -5.05 2.61
CA ILE A 119 -7.05 -4.30 3.76
C ILE A 119 -8.24 -4.05 4.68
N GLY A 120 -8.21 -4.67 5.86
CA GLY A 120 -9.32 -4.66 6.79
C GLY A 120 -8.87 -4.62 8.23
N ASN A 121 -9.79 -4.27 9.13
CA ASN A 121 -9.55 -4.31 10.57
C ASN A 121 -10.10 -5.60 11.17
N ASN A 122 -9.35 -6.24 12.05
CA ASN A 122 -9.87 -7.34 12.83
C ASN A 122 -10.45 -6.87 14.18
N PRO A 123 -11.77 -6.93 14.42
CA PRO A 123 -12.36 -6.46 15.67
C PRO A 123 -12.24 -7.46 16.84
N THR A 124 -11.72 -8.68 16.65
CA THR A 124 -11.82 -9.75 17.67
C THR A 124 -10.94 -9.56 18.91
N THR A 125 -9.92 -8.70 18.88
CA THR A 125 -8.90 -8.62 19.94
C THR A 125 -8.97 -7.36 20.80
N GLY A 126 -9.97 -6.50 20.63
CA GLY A 126 -10.09 -5.23 21.36
C GLY A 126 -9.10 -4.15 20.92
N GLU A 127 -8.00 -4.52 20.27
CA GLU A 127 -7.12 -3.63 19.51
C GLU A 127 -7.49 -3.67 18.02
N VAL A 128 -7.61 -2.50 17.40
CA VAL A 128 -7.85 -2.36 15.95
C VAL A 128 -6.54 -2.65 15.23
N GLU A 129 -6.34 -3.91 14.86
CA GLU A 129 -5.16 -4.35 14.12
C GLU A 129 -5.52 -4.47 12.63
N THR A 130 -4.98 -3.57 11.81
CA THR A 130 -5.17 -3.61 10.35
C THR A 130 -4.31 -4.71 9.74
N ARG A 131 -4.93 -5.52 8.88
CA ARG A 131 -4.29 -6.66 8.21
C ARG A 131 -4.44 -6.55 6.71
N LEU A 132 -3.44 -7.09 6.02
CA LEU A 132 -3.47 -7.32 4.59
C LEU A 132 -3.69 -8.81 4.35
N GLU A 133 -4.80 -9.18 3.74
CA GLU A 133 -5.11 -10.55 3.34
C GLU A 133 -4.97 -10.69 1.84
N VAL A 134 -3.94 -11.38 1.37
CA VAL A 134 -3.57 -11.46 -0.05
C VAL A 134 -3.94 -12.83 -0.60
N TRP A 135 -4.80 -12.87 -1.61
CA TRP A 135 -4.98 -14.05 -2.46
C TRP A 135 -4.16 -13.88 -3.74
N ILE A 136 -3.10 -14.68 -3.85
CA ILE A 136 -2.24 -14.74 -5.04
C ILE A 136 -2.89 -15.67 -6.05
N PHE A 137 -3.06 -15.21 -7.29
CA PHE A 137 -3.67 -16.01 -8.34
C PHE A 137 -2.74 -17.10 -8.84
N ASP A 138 -3.32 -18.24 -9.22
CA ASP A 138 -2.64 -19.33 -9.89
C ASP A 138 -1.39 -19.83 -9.10
N PHE A 139 -1.49 -19.81 -7.77
CA PHE A 139 -0.41 -20.10 -6.82
C PHE A 139 -0.87 -21.04 -5.70
N ASP A 140 -0.09 -22.09 -5.43
CA ASP A 140 -0.44 -23.16 -4.48
C ASP A 140 0.70 -23.56 -3.51
N GLU A 141 1.79 -22.79 -3.45
CA GLU A 141 2.92 -23.06 -2.55
C GLU A 141 2.71 -22.47 -1.13
N ASP A 142 3.44 -22.98 -0.14
CA ASP A 142 3.39 -22.48 1.24
C ASP A 142 4.32 -21.28 1.46
N LEU A 143 3.74 -20.14 1.86
CA LEU A 143 4.48 -18.91 2.17
C LEU A 143 4.61 -18.63 3.67
N TYR A 144 4.13 -19.50 4.56
CA TYR A 144 4.16 -19.22 6.00
C TYR A 144 5.58 -18.96 6.51
N GLY A 145 5.73 -17.87 7.28
CA GLY A 145 7.02 -17.44 7.82
C GLY A 145 7.93 -16.74 6.81
N GLN A 146 7.55 -16.67 5.53
CA GLN A 146 8.29 -15.95 4.51
C GLN A 146 7.88 -14.48 4.46
N VAL A 147 8.81 -13.62 4.02
CA VAL A 147 8.55 -12.19 3.76
C VAL A 147 8.06 -12.04 2.34
N ILE A 148 6.94 -11.34 2.15
CA ILE A 148 6.44 -10.96 0.83
C ILE A 148 6.27 -9.45 0.76
N GLU A 149 6.41 -8.88 -0.44
CA GLU A 149 6.12 -7.47 -0.73
C GLU A 149 4.90 -7.41 -1.65
N THR A 150 3.79 -6.84 -1.17
CA THR A 150 2.55 -6.72 -1.93
C THR A 150 2.31 -5.28 -2.37
N GLN A 151 2.34 -5.06 -3.68
CA GLN A 151 2.12 -3.79 -4.34
C GLN A 151 0.62 -3.54 -4.53
N LEU A 152 0.13 -2.37 -4.13
CA LEU A 152 -1.24 -1.93 -4.38
C LEU A 152 -1.31 -1.26 -5.75
N ILE A 153 -2.03 -1.88 -6.69
CA ILE A 153 -2.09 -1.41 -8.09
C ILE A 153 -3.36 -0.62 -8.34
N GLY A 154 -4.50 -1.11 -7.87
CA GLY A 154 -5.80 -0.45 -8.08
C GLY A 154 -6.75 -0.77 -6.93
N PHE A 155 -7.53 0.23 -6.50
CA PHE A 155 -8.63 0.02 -5.57
C PHE A 155 -9.85 -0.51 -6.33
N LEU A 156 -10.46 -1.59 -5.85
CA LEU A 156 -11.62 -2.22 -6.48
C LEU A 156 -12.92 -1.77 -5.82
N ARG A 157 -13.01 -1.90 -4.49
CA ARG A 157 -14.22 -1.58 -3.73
C ARG A 157 -13.94 -1.47 -2.22
N PRO A 158 -14.79 -0.76 -1.45
CA PRO A 158 -14.74 -0.80 0.01
C PRO A 158 -15.09 -2.20 0.57
N GLU A 159 -14.83 -2.41 1.86
CA GLU A 159 -15.30 -3.59 2.57
C GLU A 159 -16.85 -3.65 2.58
N GLU A 160 -17.39 -4.84 2.40
CA GLU A 160 -18.83 -5.09 2.34
C GLU A 160 -19.18 -6.27 3.26
N LYS A 161 -20.38 -6.22 3.84
CA LYS A 161 -20.96 -7.36 4.56
C LYS A 161 -21.86 -8.13 3.61
N PHE A 162 -21.80 -9.45 3.67
CA PHE A 162 -22.63 -10.32 2.85
C PHE A 162 -23.63 -11.06 3.72
N ASP A 163 -24.86 -11.20 3.21
CA ASP A 163 -25.95 -11.90 3.89
C ASP A 163 -25.83 -13.43 3.79
N SER A 164 -24.96 -13.94 2.91
CA SER A 164 -24.66 -15.36 2.77
C SER A 164 -23.24 -15.62 2.26
N ILE A 165 -22.76 -16.86 2.42
CA ILE A 165 -21.45 -17.29 1.92
C ILE A 165 -21.43 -17.29 0.39
N GLU A 166 -22.54 -17.67 -0.24
CA GLU A 166 -22.67 -17.72 -1.70
C GLU A 166 -22.50 -16.32 -2.32
N LEU A 167 -23.16 -15.30 -1.76
CA LEU A 167 -23.02 -13.91 -2.21
C LEU A 167 -21.59 -13.38 -2.03
N MET A 168 -20.92 -13.77 -0.94
CA MET A 168 -19.52 -13.43 -0.70
C MET A 168 -18.61 -14.06 -1.76
N VAL A 169 -18.79 -15.35 -2.07
CA VAL A 169 -18.01 -16.07 -3.10
C VAL A 169 -18.23 -15.45 -4.48
N GLU A 170 -19.47 -15.12 -4.85
CA GLU A 170 -19.78 -14.43 -6.10
C GLU A 170 -19.08 -13.07 -6.21
N GLN A 171 -19.02 -12.30 -5.12
CA GLN A 171 -18.29 -11.04 -5.11
C GLN A 171 -16.78 -11.25 -5.22
N ILE A 172 -16.21 -12.26 -4.55
CA ILE A 172 -14.78 -12.58 -4.66
C ILE A 172 -14.39 -12.91 -6.11
N HIS A 173 -15.20 -13.67 -6.84
CA HIS A 173 -14.95 -13.94 -8.26
C HIS A 173 -15.07 -12.69 -9.14
N ARG A 174 -15.98 -11.76 -8.82
CA ARG A 174 -16.05 -10.46 -9.50
C ARG A 174 -14.80 -9.62 -9.23
N ASP A 175 -14.30 -9.65 -8.00
CA ASP A 175 -13.07 -8.95 -7.60
C ASP A 175 -11.84 -9.54 -8.33
N GLU A 176 -11.75 -10.87 -8.43
CA GLU A 176 -10.71 -11.55 -9.23
C GLU A 176 -10.74 -11.10 -10.70
N ALA A 177 -11.92 -11.15 -11.33
CA ALA A 177 -12.06 -10.77 -12.74
C ALA A 177 -11.66 -9.31 -12.98
N ALA A 178 -12.08 -8.40 -12.11
CA ALA A 178 -11.70 -6.98 -12.18
C ALA A 178 -10.19 -6.78 -11.95
N ALA A 179 -9.61 -7.47 -10.97
CA ALA A 179 -8.17 -7.42 -10.70
C ALA A 179 -7.37 -7.90 -11.92
N ARG A 180 -7.73 -9.05 -12.51
CA ARG A 180 -7.06 -9.55 -13.71
C ARG A 180 -7.12 -8.54 -14.86
N GLN A 181 -8.26 -7.88 -15.09
CA GLN A 181 -8.37 -6.83 -16.12
C GLN A 181 -7.43 -5.65 -15.87
N ILE A 182 -7.28 -5.21 -14.63
CA ILE A 182 -6.36 -4.12 -14.25
C ILE A 182 -4.90 -4.56 -14.44
N LEU A 183 -4.57 -5.78 -14.04
CA LEU A 183 -3.19 -6.28 -13.97
C LEU A 183 -2.62 -6.74 -15.32
N LEU A 184 -3.49 -6.99 -16.30
CA LEU A 184 -3.14 -7.29 -17.70
C LEU A 184 -2.70 -6.04 -18.49
N ARG A 185 -2.92 -4.83 -17.96
CA ARG A 185 -2.42 -3.60 -18.59
C ARG A 185 -0.89 -3.51 -18.37
N PRO A 186 -0.10 -3.29 -19.44
CA PRO A 186 1.35 -3.16 -19.34
C PRO A 186 1.77 -1.99 -18.46
#